data_AF-A0A520H1W8-F1
#
_entry.id   AF-A0A520H1W8-F1
#
_cell.length_a   1.000
_cell.length_b   1.000
_cell.length_c   1.000
_cell.angle_alpha   90.00
_cell.angle_beta   90.00
_cell.angle_gamma   90.00
#
_symmetry.space_group_name_H-M   'P 1'
#
loop_
_entity.id
_entity.type
_entity.pdbx_description
1 polymer ?
#
loop_
_entity_poly.entity_id
_entity_poly.type
_entity_poly.pdbx_seq_one_letter_code
_entity_poly.pdbx_strand_id
1 'polypeptide(L)' 'MRDVPSPCVSVCRMDAASGLCTGCLRTLDEIAGWSRMEDACKRRVWRAIELRTRLSSPMPATASAPS' A
#
# COMPACT_ATOMS: atom_id res chain seq x y z
N MET A 1 -18.66 12.55 -1.48
CA MET A 1 -17.19 12.63 -1.34
C MET A 1 -16.54 11.53 -2.16
N ARG A 2 -15.33 11.76 -2.71
CA ARG A 2 -14.49 10.70 -3.27
C ARG A 2 -13.60 10.16 -2.15
N ASP A 3 -14.08 9.11 -1.47
CA ASP A 3 -13.31 8.42 -0.42
C ASP A 3 -12.03 7.83 -1.02
N VAL A 4 -10.90 7.90 -0.29
CA VAL A 4 -9.62 7.35 -0.79
C VAL A 4 -9.72 5.82 -0.87
N PRO A 5 -9.54 5.21 -2.06
CA PRO A 5 -9.77 3.77 -2.25
C PRO A 5 -8.81 2.93 -1.41
N SER A 6 -9.29 1.78 -0.94
CA SER A 6 -8.45 0.84 -0.19
C SER A 6 -7.45 0.15 -1.12
N PRO A 7 -6.15 0.11 -0.81
CA PRO A 7 -5.14 -0.66 -1.53
C PRO A 7 -5.23 -2.18 -1.28
N CYS A 8 -6.34 -2.67 -0.69
CA CYS A 8 -6.49 -4.09 -0.38
C CYS A 8 -6.83 -4.90 -1.64
N VAL A 9 -6.00 -5.89 -1.94
CA VAL A 9 -6.17 -6.82 -3.09
C VAL A 9 -6.83 -8.15 -2.68
N SER A 10 -7.59 -8.15 -1.58
CA SER A 10 -8.17 -9.34 -0.94
C SER A 10 -7.17 -10.44 -0.51
N VAL A 11 -5.87 -10.13 -0.49
CA VAL A 11 -4.81 -10.98 0.06
C VAL A 11 -4.41 -10.42 1.43
N CYS A 12 -4.67 -11.18 2.49
CA CYS A 12 -4.21 -10.89 3.85
C CYS A 12 -3.17 -11.95 4.26
N ARG A 13 -1.90 -11.66 3.96
CA ARG A 13 -0.75 -12.49 4.35
C ARG A 13 0.33 -11.56 4.85
N MET A 14 0.67 -11.65 6.12
CA MET A 14 1.76 -10.86 6.70
C MET A 14 3.10 -11.53 6.42
N ASP A 15 4.07 -10.75 5.95
CA ASP A 15 5.47 -11.14 5.94
C ASP A 15 6.08 -10.89 7.33
N ALA A 16 6.69 -11.91 7.91
CA ALA A 16 7.26 -11.86 9.25
C ALA A 16 8.59 -11.10 9.32
N ALA A 17 9.29 -10.94 8.19
CA ALA A 17 10.58 -10.25 8.15
C ALA A 17 10.42 -8.71 8.07
N SER A 18 9.46 -8.23 7.28
CA SER A 18 9.18 -6.80 7.08
C SER A 18 8.03 -6.25 7.94
N GLY A 19 7.16 -7.12 8.49
CA GLY A 19 5.96 -6.71 9.22
C GLY A 19 4.87 -6.11 8.32
N LEU A 20 4.94 -6.32 7.00
CA LEU A 20 4.00 -5.80 6.00
C LEU A 20 3.15 -6.91 5.39
N CYS A 21 1.93 -6.59 4.97
CA CYS A 21 1.11 -7.49 4.17
C CYS A 21 1.72 -7.67 2.77
N THR A 22 1.98 -8.90 2.33
CA THR A 22 2.58 -9.19 1.02
C THR A 22 1.69 -8.79 -0.17
N GLY A 23 0.39 -8.57 0.07
CA GLY A 23 -0.56 -8.15 -0.97
C GLY A 23 -0.67 -6.63 -1.12
N CYS A 24 -0.89 -5.91 -0.01
CA CYS A 24 -1.14 -4.45 -0.02
C CYS A 24 -0.01 -3.59 0.57
N LEU A 25 1.07 -4.21 1.04
CA LEU A 25 2.25 -3.57 1.65
C LEU A 25 1.91 -2.64 2.81
N ARG A 26 0.89 -3.00 3.61
CA ARG A 26 0.45 -2.28 4.81
C ARG A 26 0.81 -3.01 6.08
N THR A 27 0.97 -2.26 7.17
CA THR A 27 1.08 -2.84 8.52
C THR A 27 -0.29 -3.29 9.04
N LEU A 28 -0.30 -4.16 10.05
CA LEU A 28 -1.55 -4.56 10.73
C LEU A 28 -2.30 -3.37 11.34
N ASP A 29 -1.58 -2.40 11.92
CA ASP A 29 -2.14 -1.18 12.49
C ASP A 29 -2.83 -0.33 11.42
N GLU A 30 -2.17 -0.11 10.28
CA GLU A 30 -2.79 0.57 9.13
C GLU A 30 -4.06 -0.15 8.67
N ILE A 31 -4.05 -1.48 8.59
CA ILE A 31 -5.20 -2.29 8.15
C ILE A 31 -6.36 -2.14 9.15
N ALA A 32 -6.10 -2.31 10.45
CA ALA A 32 -7.12 -2.21 11.50
C ALA A 32 -7.68 -0.78 11.64
N GLY A 33 -6.85 0.25 11.44
CA GLY A 33 -7.23 1.64 11.53
C GLY A 33 -7.99 2.19 10.31
N TRP A 34 -7.88 1.56 9.12
CA TRP A 34 -8.26 2.18 7.85
C TRP A 34 -9.66 2.82 7.80
N SER A 35 -10.69 2.12 8.29
CA SER A 35 -12.08 2.61 8.28
C SER A 35 -12.32 3.80 9.22
N ARG A 36 -11.37 4.09 10.12
CA ARG A 36 -11.36 5.23 11.05
C ARG A 36 -10.37 6.34 10.63
N MET A 37 -9.58 6.14 9.57
CA MET A 37 -8.60 7.12 9.10
C MET A 37 -9.27 8.20 8.25
N GLU A 38 -8.89 9.46 8.47
CA GLU A 38 -9.25 10.56 7.57
C GLU A 38 -8.55 10.45 6.21
N ASP A 39 -9.11 11.05 5.16
CA ASP A 39 -8.54 11.01 3.80
C ASP A 39 -7.12 11.59 3.69
N ALA A 40 -6.71 12.49 4.59
CA ALA A 40 -5.33 12.94 4.70
C ALA A 40 -4.40 11.81 5.16
N CYS A 41 -4.82 11.05 6.17
CA CYS A 41 -4.10 9.89 6.68
C CYS A 41 -4.11 8.72 5.67
N LYS A 42 -5.25 8.45 5.04
CA LYS A 42 -5.36 7.44 3.96
C LYS A 42 -4.38 7.72 2.81
N ARG A 43 -4.23 8.99 2.39
CA ARG A 43 -3.23 9.41 1.39
C ARG A 43 -1.79 9.22 1.84
N ARG A 44 -1.48 9.42 3.12
CA ARG A 44 -0.13 9.16 3.68
C ARG A 44 0.22 7.67 3.62
N VAL A 45 -0.73 6.79 3.90
CA VAL A 45 -0.55 5.33 3.75
C VAL A 45 -0.29 4.95 2.30
N TRP A 46 -1.03 5.52 1.33
CA TRP A 46 -0.74 5.33 -0.09
C TRP A 46 0.69 5.74 -0.48
N ARG A 47 1.17 6.90 -0.03
CA ARG A 47 2.57 7.31 -0.23
C ARG A 47 3.57 6.35 0.41
N ALA A 48 3.26 5.83 1.60
CA ALA A 48 4.11 4.84 2.26
C ALA A 48 4.18 3.53 1.47
N ILE A 49 3.05 3.06 0.92
CA ILE A 49 2.99 1.88 0.04
C ILE A 49 3.84 2.11 -1.21
N GLU A 50 3.70 3.25 -1.91
CA GLU A 50 4.53 3.58 -3.08
C GLU A 50 6.03 3.50 -2.77
N LEU A 51 6.46 3.99 -1.61
CA LEU A 51 7.86 3.91 -1.16
C LEU A 51 8.28 2.47 -0.82
N ARG A 52 7.44 1.71 -0.09
CA ARG A 52 7.68 0.30 0.24
C ARG A 52 7.82 -0.55 -1.04
N THR A 53 6.98 -0.35 -2.04
CA THR A 53 7.07 -1.04 -3.35
C THR A 53 8.41 -0.76 -4.04
N ARG A 54 8.86 0.50 -4.06
CA ARG A 54 10.14 0.90 -4.66
C ARG A 54 11.37 0.34 -3.94
N LEU A 55 11.26 0.07 -2.64
CA LEU A 55 12.34 -0.52 -1.83
C LEU A 55 12.33 -2.05 -1.89
N SER A 56 11.15 -2.67 -1.96
CA SER A 56 10.97 -4.12 -1.99
C SER A 56 11.17 -4.75 -3.37
N SER A 57 11.23 -3.95 -4.44
CA SER A 57 11.42 -4.43 -5.81
C SER A 57 12.59 -3.70 -6.46
N PRO A 58 13.66 -4.40 -6.88
CA PRO A 58 14.52 -3.88 -7.93
C PRO A 58 13.68 -3.81 -9.21
N MET A 59 13.33 -2.60 -9.59
CA MET A 59 12.46 -2.28 -10.72
C MET A 59 12.92 -2.98 -12.02
N PRO A 60 12.05 -3.70 -12.77
CA PRO A 60 12.22 -3.80 -14.20
C PRO A 60 11.87 -2.44 -14.80
N ALA A 61 12.85 -1.71 -15.31
CA ALA A 61 12.70 -0.33 -15.78
C ALA A 61 12.00 -0.22 -17.17
N THR A 62 10.91 -0.96 -17.38
CA THR A 62 10.02 -1.01 -18.56
C THR A 62 8.62 -1.46 -18.09
N ALA A 63 7.47 -1.02 -18.61
CA ALA A 63 7.07 0.08 -19.51
C ALA A 63 5.62 0.50 -19.10
N SER A 64 4.87 1.43 -19.69
CA SER A 64 4.93 2.17 -20.97
C SER A 64 4.35 3.58 -20.79
N ALA A 65 4.85 4.55 -21.56
CA ALA A 65 4.10 5.78 -21.84
C ALA A 65 3.06 5.51 -22.96
N PRO A 66 1.85 6.10 -22.92
CA PRO A 66 0.94 6.09 -24.05
C PRO A 66 1.46 6.99 -25.18
N SER A 67 1.14 6.62 -26.43
CA SER A 67 1.50 7.33 -27.67
C SER A 67 0.64 8.56 -27.92
#